data_AF-A0A7S2PTR3-F1
#
_entry.id   AF-A0A7S2PTR3-F1
#
_cell.length_a   1.000
_cell.length_b   1.000
_cell.length_c   1.000
_cell.angle_alpha   90.00
_cell.angle_beta   90.00
_cell.angle_gamma   90.00
#
_symmetry.space_group_name_H-M   'P 1'
#
loop_
_entity.id
_entity.type
_entity.pdbx_description
1 polymer ?
#
loop_
_entity_poly.entity_id
_entity_poly.type
_entity_poly.pdbx_seq_one_letter_code
_entity_poly.pdbx_strand_id
1 'polypeptide(L)'
;RRLSVWMRADILDGGRDSPKTLPHELGHALGLKHTWGHTSEGHCTSGNSDHVADTPQNMRASGSACDDVADTCPGFGVRMRGDDAHANVMGYCRHKRDFTYGQMVRMMETTV
;
A
#
# COMPACT_ATOMS: atom_id res chain seq x y z
N ARG A 1 -4.90 -2.28 23.41
CA ARG A 1 -5.82 -2.37 22.24
C ARG A 1 -5.82 -3.82 21.74
N ARG A 2 -6.94 -4.39 21.30
CA ARG A 2 -6.95 -5.71 20.63
C ARG A 2 -6.80 -5.48 19.13
N LEU A 3 -5.73 -6.05 18.55
CA LEU A 3 -5.56 -6.12 17.10
C LEU A 3 -6.40 -7.29 16.59
N SER A 4 -7.16 -7.08 15.51
CA SER A 4 -7.90 -8.13 14.84
C SER A 4 -7.80 -7.96 13.32
N VAL A 5 -7.62 -9.08 12.63
CA VAL A 5 -7.63 -9.18 11.17
C VAL A 5 -8.63 -10.29 10.83
N TRP A 6 -9.53 -10.02 9.89
CA TRP A 6 -10.48 -11.00 9.38
C TRP A 6 -10.15 -11.26 7.92
N MET A 7 -9.88 -12.52 7.60
CA MET A 7 -9.55 -12.93 6.24
C MET A 7 -10.31 -14.20 5.89
N ARG A 8 -10.56 -14.38 4.59
CA ARG A 8 -11.12 -15.63 4.10
C ARG A 8 -10.09 -16.76 4.22
N ALA A 9 -10.55 -17.96 4.55
CA ALA A 9 -9.67 -19.10 4.81
C ALA A 9 -8.90 -19.59 3.56
N ASP A 10 -9.48 -19.43 2.37
CA ASP A 10 -8.86 -19.73 1.07
C ASP A 10 -7.65 -18.83 0.75
N ILE A 11 -7.49 -17.71 1.45
CA ILE A 11 -6.29 -16.88 1.33
C ILE A 11 -5.10 -17.51 2.06
N LEU A 12 -5.36 -18.29 3.12
CA LEU A 12 -4.31 -18.90 3.94
C LEU A 12 -3.73 -20.18 3.33
N ASP A 13 -4.50 -20.88 2.49
CA ASP A 13 -4.08 -22.11 1.81
C ASP A 13 -3.36 -21.86 0.47
N GLY A 14 -3.22 -20.59 0.07
CA GLY A 14 -2.62 -20.18 -1.20
C GLY A 14 -3.58 -20.20 -2.40
N GLY A 15 -4.88 -20.36 -2.17
CA GLY A 15 -5.92 -20.30 -3.18
C GLY A 15 -6.16 -18.89 -3.71
N ARG A 16 -6.12 -18.72 -5.04
CA ARG A 16 -6.50 -17.56 -5.90
C ARG A 16 -5.95 -16.15 -5.55
N ASP A 17 -5.50 -15.91 -4.33
CA ASP A 17 -5.09 -14.62 -3.79
C ASP A 17 -3.61 -14.62 -3.44
N SER A 18 -2.99 -13.43 -3.48
CA SER A 18 -1.56 -13.25 -3.27
C SER A 18 -1.14 -13.66 -1.85
N PRO A 19 0.01 -14.31 -1.62
CA PRO A 19 0.54 -14.58 -0.27
C PRO A 19 0.81 -13.29 0.53
N LYS A 20 0.66 -12.13 -0.11
CA LYS A 20 0.80 -10.81 0.48
C LYS A 20 -0.52 -10.23 1.00
N THR A 21 -1.62 -10.95 0.93
CA THR A 21 -2.90 -10.48 1.51
C THR A 21 -2.82 -10.39 3.04
N LEU A 22 -2.28 -11.40 3.73
CA LEU A 22 -2.09 -11.31 5.18
C LEU A 22 -1.23 -10.12 5.63
N PRO A 23 -0.02 -9.87 5.07
CA PRO A 23 0.75 -8.70 5.46
C PRO A 23 0.09 -7.37 5.07
N HIS A 24 -0.73 -7.33 4.02
CA HIS A 24 -1.55 -6.16 3.67
C HIS A 24 -2.57 -5.84 4.77
N GLU A 25 -3.37 -6.83 5.17
CA GLU A 25 -4.38 -6.64 6.22
C GLU A 25 -3.75 -6.36 7.59
N LEU A 26 -2.59 -6.96 7.88
CA LEU A 26 -1.83 -6.65 9.09
C LEU A 26 -1.33 -5.20 9.07
N GLY A 27 -0.89 -4.69 7.91
CA GLY A 27 -0.55 -3.28 7.73
C GLY A 27 -1.69 -2.35 8.12
N HIS A 28 -2.93 -2.64 7.69
CA HIS A 28 -4.11 -1.89 8.11
C HIS A 28 -4.36 -1.94 9.61
N ALA A 29 -4.27 -3.13 10.21
CA ALA A 29 -4.44 -3.30 11.65
C ALA A 29 -3.36 -2.57 12.46
N LEU A 30 -2.19 -2.30 11.85
CA LEU A 30 -1.09 -1.51 12.39
C LEU A 30 -1.11 -0.04 11.91
N GLY A 31 -2.21 0.45 11.34
CA GLY A 31 -2.43 1.87 11.07
C GLY A 31 -1.95 2.37 9.70
N LEU A 32 -1.57 1.48 8.78
CA LEU A 32 -1.26 1.85 7.39
C LEU A 32 -2.54 2.01 6.55
N LYS A 33 -2.47 2.92 5.57
CA LYS A 33 -3.50 3.12 4.55
C LYS A 33 -3.03 2.51 3.23
N HIS A 34 -3.94 2.33 2.28
CA HIS A 34 -3.55 2.07 0.89
C HIS A 34 -2.69 3.22 0.37
N THR A 35 -1.76 2.95 -0.55
CA THR A 35 -0.83 3.95 -1.08
C THR A 35 -1.52 5.07 -1.86
N TRP A 36 -2.72 4.81 -2.40
CA TRP A 36 -3.59 5.82 -3.02
C TRP A 36 -4.55 6.51 -2.05
N GLY A 37 -4.52 6.17 -0.76
CA GLY A 37 -5.44 6.68 0.26
C GLY A 37 -6.76 5.91 0.34
N HIS A 38 -7.82 6.58 0.81
CA HIS A 38 -9.11 5.94 1.16
C HIS A 38 -10.10 5.78 0.01
N THR A 39 -9.91 6.49 -1.11
CA THR A 39 -10.85 6.49 -2.23
C THR A 39 -10.21 5.78 -3.42
N SER A 40 -10.97 4.94 -4.13
CA SER A 40 -10.50 4.29 -5.38
C SER A 40 -10.18 5.31 -6.49
N GLU A 41 -10.67 6.53 -6.34
CA GLU A 41 -10.32 7.74 -7.09
C GLU A 41 -9.62 8.70 -6.13
N GLY A 42 -8.30 8.61 -6.04
CA GLY A 42 -7.50 9.53 -5.26
C GLY A 42 -7.20 10.82 -6.03
N HIS A 43 -6.62 11.79 -5.33
CA HIS A 43 -6.03 12.98 -5.92
C HIS A 43 -4.55 13.02 -5.53
N CYS A 44 -3.72 13.59 -6.40
CA CYS A 44 -2.32 13.87 -6.07
C CYS A 44 -2.28 15.08 -5.14
N THR A 45 -1.61 14.93 -4.00
CA THR A 45 -1.61 15.93 -2.92
C THR A 45 -0.21 16.02 -2.33
N SER A 46 0.18 17.22 -1.88
CA SER A 46 1.52 17.47 -1.32
C SER A 46 1.82 16.72 -0.02
N GLY A 47 0.82 16.13 0.64
CA GLY A 47 0.96 15.46 1.94
C GLY A 47 1.01 13.93 1.89
N ASN A 48 1.01 13.33 0.71
CA ASN A 48 0.76 11.90 0.45
C ASN A 48 -0.59 11.40 1.02
N SER A 49 -1.33 10.68 0.19
CA SER A 49 -2.69 10.23 0.54
C SER A 49 -2.71 9.13 1.63
N ASP A 50 -1.58 8.47 1.85
CA ASP A 50 -1.38 7.44 2.88
C ASP A 50 -0.76 7.98 4.18
N HIS A 51 -0.41 9.27 4.22
CA HIS A 51 0.32 9.95 5.30
C HIS A 51 1.69 9.37 5.63
N VAL A 52 2.37 8.78 4.64
CA VAL A 52 3.74 8.31 4.77
C VAL A 52 4.60 8.98 3.69
N ALA A 53 5.51 9.84 4.12
CA ALA A 53 6.25 10.72 3.21
C ALA A 53 7.16 10.01 2.21
N ASP A 54 7.63 8.80 2.54
CA ASP A 54 8.53 8.02 1.67
C ASP A 54 7.80 7.00 0.76
N THR A 55 6.46 6.92 0.84
CA THR A 55 5.67 6.15 -0.13
C THR A 55 5.54 6.94 -1.43
N PRO A 56 5.88 6.36 -2.60
CA PRO A 56 5.57 6.98 -3.89
C PRO A 56 4.06 7.18 -4.02
N GLN A 57 3.63 8.33 -4.55
CA GLN A 57 2.20 8.64 -4.61
C GLN A 57 1.59 8.10 -5.89
N ASN A 58 0.50 7.35 -5.76
CA ASN A 58 -0.33 6.95 -6.89
C ASN A 58 -1.76 7.44 -6.69
N MET A 59 -2.39 7.91 -7.77
CA MET A 59 -3.74 8.46 -7.77
C MET A 59 -4.80 7.40 -7.49
N ARG A 60 -4.53 6.14 -7.83
CA ARG A 60 -5.50 5.04 -7.73
C ARG A 60 -4.80 3.70 -7.55
N ALA A 61 -5.56 2.68 -7.21
CA ALA A 61 -5.05 1.32 -7.22
C ALA A 61 -4.57 0.93 -8.63
N SER A 62 -3.35 0.42 -8.74
CA SER A 62 -2.77 -0.03 -10.02
C SER A 62 -3.43 -1.29 -10.61
N GLY A 63 -4.35 -1.91 -9.87
CA GLY A 63 -4.94 -3.21 -10.22
C GLY A 63 -3.93 -4.36 -10.14
N SER A 64 -4.37 -5.57 -10.50
CA SER A 64 -3.55 -6.78 -10.41
C SER A 64 -2.51 -6.92 -11.54
N ALA A 65 -2.72 -6.27 -12.67
CA ALA A 65 -1.86 -6.36 -13.86
C ALA A 65 -0.54 -5.59 -13.69
N CYS A 66 -0.57 -4.46 -12.96
CA CYS A 66 0.55 -3.56 -12.69
C CYS A 66 1.17 -2.97 -13.96
N ASP A 67 1.25 -1.63 -14.03
CA ASP A 67 1.95 -0.92 -15.10
C ASP A 67 3.20 -0.28 -14.50
N ASP A 68 4.33 -1.01 -14.49
CA ASP A 68 5.57 -0.63 -13.78
C ASP A 68 6.21 0.69 -14.25
N VAL A 69 5.70 1.29 -15.33
CA VAL A 69 6.16 2.59 -15.82
C VAL A 69 5.16 3.71 -15.56
N ALA A 70 4.03 3.41 -14.90
CA ALA A 70 3.02 4.41 -14.60
C ALA A 70 3.53 5.42 -13.57
N ASP A 71 3.24 6.69 -13.85
CA ASP A 71 3.30 7.79 -12.91
C ASP A 71 1.94 8.50 -13.01
N THR A 72 1.04 8.14 -12.11
CA THR A 72 -0.29 8.75 -12.09
C THR A 72 -0.32 10.08 -11.34
N CYS A 73 0.77 10.44 -10.66
CA CYS A 73 0.90 11.67 -9.87
C CYS A 73 2.20 12.44 -10.19
N PRO A 74 2.40 12.88 -11.44
CA PRO A 74 3.63 13.52 -11.84
C PRO A 74 3.88 14.82 -11.06
N GLY A 75 5.08 14.90 -10.47
CA GLY A 75 5.49 16.07 -9.69
C GLY A 75 5.01 16.08 -8.24
N PHE A 76 4.35 15.02 -7.77
CA PHE A 76 3.99 14.82 -6.37
C PHE A 76 4.67 13.56 -5.81
N GLY A 77 5.03 13.58 -4.52
CA GLY A 77 5.66 12.43 -3.84
C GLY A 77 7.18 12.33 -4.05
N VAL A 78 7.73 11.17 -3.68
CA VAL A 78 9.17 10.85 -3.79
C VAL A 78 9.47 10.28 -5.18
N ARG A 79 10.51 10.79 -5.84
CA ARG A 79 10.92 10.30 -7.17
C ARG A 79 11.55 8.92 -7.10
N MET A 80 10.90 7.95 -7.75
CA MET A 80 11.40 6.61 -8.07
C MET A 80 11.40 6.47 -9.62
N ARG A 81 11.57 5.27 -10.19
CA ARG A 81 11.30 5.04 -11.62
C ARG A 81 9.93 4.36 -11.72
N GLY A 82 8.96 4.94 -12.45
CA GLY A 82 7.57 4.46 -12.42
C GLY A 82 6.94 4.82 -11.07
N ASP A 83 6.56 6.09 -10.91
CA ASP A 83 6.36 6.78 -9.62
C ASP A 83 5.12 6.33 -8.82
N ASP A 84 4.35 5.37 -9.34
CA ASP A 84 3.31 4.69 -8.59
C ASP A 84 3.89 3.60 -7.66
N ALA A 85 3.31 3.41 -6.48
CA ALA A 85 3.81 2.46 -5.47
C ALA A 85 3.47 0.97 -5.77
N HIS A 86 3.77 0.46 -6.96
CA HIS A 86 3.40 -0.91 -7.40
C HIS A 86 4.03 -2.02 -6.56
N ALA A 87 5.27 -1.83 -6.10
CA ALA A 87 5.96 -2.82 -5.28
C ALA A 87 5.49 -2.81 -3.81
N ASN A 88 4.68 -1.83 -3.41
CA ASN A 88 4.28 -1.65 -2.01
C ASN A 88 3.22 -2.68 -1.59
N VAL A 89 3.40 -3.28 -0.40
CA VAL A 89 2.45 -4.26 0.16
C VAL A 89 1.06 -3.66 0.39
N MET A 90 0.96 -2.36 0.67
CA MET A 90 -0.31 -1.65 0.80
C MET A 90 -0.95 -1.31 -0.56
N GLY A 91 -0.34 -1.74 -1.65
CA GLY A 91 -0.91 -1.67 -3.00
C GLY A 91 -1.75 -2.91 -3.36
N TYR A 92 -2.37 -2.89 -4.56
CA TYR A 92 -3.12 -4.04 -5.12
C TYR A 92 -2.42 -4.75 -6.27
N CYS A 93 -1.18 -4.37 -6.54
CA CYS A 93 -0.38 -5.05 -7.53
C CYS A 93 -0.05 -6.51 -7.11
N ARG A 94 0.06 -7.42 -8.09
CA ARG A 94 0.36 -8.84 -7.85
C ARG A 94 1.78 -9.07 -7.34
N HIS A 95 2.76 -8.29 -7.81
CA HIS A 95 4.18 -8.44 -7.44
C HIS A 95 4.61 -7.53 -6.29
N LYS A 96 3.66 -7.08 -5.46
CA LYS A 96 3.96 -6.35 -4.22
C LYS A 96 4.88 -7.16 -3.30
N ARG A 97 5.85 -6.49 -2.68
CA ARG A 97 6.90 -7.14 -1.89
C ARG A 97 7.42 -6.34 -0.71
N ASP A 98 7.32 -5.00 -0.74
CA ASP A 98 8.07 -4.15 0.18
C ASP A 98 7.16 -3.20 0.99
N PHE A 99 7.60 -2.85 2.19
CA PHE A 99 7.12 -1.67 2.94
C PHE A 99 8.21 -0.60 2.89
N THR A 100 7.81 0.67 2.96
CA THR A 100 8.78 1.76 3.12
C THR A 100 9.23 1.88 4.57
N TYR A 101 10.32 2.60 4.81
CA TYR A 101 10.80 2.84 6.16
C TYR A 101 9.79 3.64 6.98
N GLY A 102 9.17 4.66 6.38
CA GLY A 102 8.12 5.45 7.02
C GLY A 102 6.90 4.61 7.41
N GLN A 103 6.53 3.62 6.58
CA GLN A 103 5.46 2.68 6.93
C GLN A 103 5.84 1.82 8.15
N MET A 104 7.09 1.36 8.24
CA MET A 104 7.56 0.62 9.40
C MET A 104 7.51 1.45 10.69
N VAL A 105 7.97 2.70 10.65
CA VAL A 105 7.92 3.63 11.79
C VAL A 105 6.47 3.83 12.24
N ARG A 106 5.57 4.11 11.30
CA ARG A 106 4.13 4.30 11.59
C ARG A 106 3.49 3.07 12.24
N MET A 107 3.84 1.87 11.78
CA MET A 107 3.35 0.62 12.38
C MET A 107 3.82 0.48 13.83
N MET A 108 5.08 0.81 14.11
CA MET A 108 5.63 0.75 15.48
C MET A 108 4.95 1.77 16.40
N GLU A 109 4.73 3.00 15.94
CA GLU A 109 4.04 4.04 16.73
C GLU A 109 2.58 3.69 17.05
N THR A 110 1.91 2.94 16.17
CA THR A 110 0.51 2.53 16.37
C THR A 110 0.35 1.44 17.44
N THR A 111 1.44 0.72 17.76
CA THR A 111 1.45 -0.37 18.73
C THR A 111 1.75 0.04 20.17
N VAL A 112 2.16 1.30 20.40
CA VAL A 112 2.38 1.88 21.74
C VAL A 112 1.09 2.49 22.29
#